data_AF-A0A5B2VGD2-F1
#
_entry.id   AF-A0A5B2VGD2-F1
#
_cell.length_a   1.000
_cell.length_b   1.000
_cell.length_c   1.000
_cell.angle_alpha   90.00
_cell.angle_beta   90.00
_cell.angle_gamma   90.00
#
_symmetry.space_group_name_H-M   'P 1'
#
loop_
_entity.id
_entity.type
_entity.pdbx_description
1 polymer ?
#
loop_
_entity_poly.entity_id
_entity_poly.type
_entity_poly.pdbx_seq_one_letter_code
_entity_poly.pdbx_strand_id
1 'polypeptide(L)'
;IDVMSDKTVDAVVRIFLGPKYDCMGRLMSVNDKRLDMFELDSFMYKLVNGKNTIVRSSMDMQGFIPEYLSTRRVMESEMMPSGDGQTMVKDWWCKSRNGFPQRLMLPLGTIGGLDMQMYVIVSPVRTGMLLPTLDMTMMKDRCACRWSSCISTMPLGYPFDRP
;
A
#
# COMPACT_ATOMS: atom_id res chain seq x y z
N ILE A 1 12.46 -7.96 -2.75
CA ILE A 1 13.21 -6.69 -2.94
C ILE A 1 14.52 -6.84 -2.19
N ASP A 2 15.66 -6.78 -2.88
CA ASP A 2 16.97 -6.90 -2.24
C ASP A 2 17.58 -5.51 -2.06
N VAL A 3 17.96 -5.17 -0.83
CA VAL A 3 18.52 -3.86 -0.45
C VAL A 3 19.80 -4.07 0.34
N MET A 4 20.88 -3.39 -0.04
CA MET A 4 22.11 -3.30 0.74
C MET A 4 22.09 -2.01 1.56
N SER A 5 22.32 -2.10 2.86
CA SER A 5 22.38 -0.94 3.75
C SER A 5 23.67 -0.96 4.55
N ASP A 6 24.38 0.17 4.65
CA ASP A 6 25.61 0.28 5.46
C ASP A 6 25.30 0.51 6.95
N LYS A 7 24.05 0.86 7.28
CA LYS A 7 23.61 1.18 8.64
C LYS A 7 22.25 0.56 8.93
N THR A 8 22.02 0.24 10.21
CA THR A 8 20.69 -0.16 10.67
C THR A 8 19.82 1.09 10.74
N VAL A 9 18.79 1.17 9.89
CA VAL A 9 17.93 2.34 9.76
C VAL A 9 16.50 1.93 9.43
N ASP A 10 15.52 2.63 9.98
CA ASP A 10 14.14 2.45 9.57
C ASP A 10 13.91 3.13 8.22
N ALA A 11 13.29 2.44 7.28
CA ALA A 11 13.03 2.92 5.94
C ALA A 11 11.56 2.75 5.57
N VAL A 12 11.04 3.66 4.76
CA VAL A 12 9.75 3.52 4.07
C VAL A 12 10.02 3.01 2.67
N VAL A 13 9.43 1.87 2.35
CA VAL A 13 9.41 1.29 1.01
C VAL A 13 8.10 1.68 0.35
N ARG A 14 8.18 2.34 -0.80
CA ARG A 14 7.05 2.67 -1.66
C ARG A 14 7.14 1.91 -2.97
N ILE A 15 6.04 1.32 -3.39
CA ILE A 15 5.93 0.59 -4.66
C ILE A 15 4.92 1.34 -5.52
N PHE A 16 5.35 1.73 -6.71
CA PHE A 16 4.49 2.36 -7.72
C PHE A 16 4.42 1.47 -8.96
N LEU A 17 3.30 1.52 -9.64
CA LEU A 17 3.07 0.82 -10.90
C LEU A 17 2.49 1.80 -11.92
N GLY A 18 2.96 1.73 -13.16
CA GLY A 18 2.43 2.53 -14.25
C GLY A 18 2.86 2.02 -15.63
N PRO A 19 2.40 2.67 -16.71
CA PRO A 19 2.64 2.21 -18.08
C PRO A 19 4.11 2.39 -18.50
N LYS A 20 4.64 1.44 -19.27
CA LYS A 20 5.97 1.55 -19.88
C LYS A 20 5.94 2.35 -21.18
N TYR A 21 4.88 2.17 -21.97
CA TYR A 21 4.71 2.78 -23.29
C TYR A 21 3.46 3.64 -23.36
N ASP A 22 3.51 4.65 -24.23
CA ASP A 22 2.36 5.46 -24.63
C ASP A 22 1.44 4.67 -25.59
N CYS A 23 0.25 5.21 -25.90
CA CYS A 23 -0.72 4.67 -26.85
C CYS A 23 -0.14 4.37 -28.25
N MET A 24 0.92 5.06 -28.66
CA MET A 24 1.65 4.82 -29.91
C MET A 24 2.80 3.80 -29.78
N GLY A 25 2.96 3.14 -28.64
CA GLY A 25 4.03 2.16 -28.40
C GLY A 25 5.42 2.78 -28.16
N ARG A 26 5.48 4.08 -27.85
CA ARG A 26 6.75 4.79 -27.59
C ARG A 26 7.10 4.71 -26.11
N LEU A 27 8.39 4.57 -25.80
CA LEU A 27 8.88 4.61 -24.42
C LEU A 27 8.62 5.99 -23.81
N MET A 28 7.88 6.02 -22.70
CA MET A 28 7.60 7.27 -21.98
C MET A 28 8.77 7.65 -21.07
N SER A 29 9.08 8.95 -21.01
CA SER A 29 9.97 9.49 -19.99
C SER A 29 9.36 9.35 -18.59
N VAL A 30 10.20 9.35 -17.56
CA VAL A 30 9.74 9.28 -16.16
C VAL A 30 8.86 10.49 -15.80
N ASN A 31 9.21 11.68 -16.32
CA ASN A 31 8.44 12.90 -16.08
C ASN A 31 7.04 12.84 -16.74
N ASP A 32 6.94 12.24 -17.93
CA ASP A 32 5.66 12.13 -18.64
C ASP A 32 4.72 11.14 -17.95
N LYS A 33 5.25 9.99 -17.51
CA LYS A 33 4.45 8.94 -16.85
C LYS A 33 4.16 9.21 -15.37
N ARG A 34 4.71 10.29 -14.77
CA ARG A 34 4.63 10.54 -13.33
C ARG A 34 3.20 10.59 -12.79
N LEU A 35 2.26 11.09 -13.61
CA LEU A 35 0.84 11.20 -13.25
C LEU A 35 0.05 9.91 -13.51
N ASP A 36 0.58 9.01 -14.34
CA ASP A 36 -0.03 7.71 -14.65
C ASP A 36 0.41 6.61 -13.68
N MET A 37 1.35 6.93 -12.78
CA MET A 37 1.83 6.04 -11.74
C MET A 37 0.86 6.05 -10.55
N PHE A 38 0.44 4.87 -10.13
CA PHE A 38 -0.33 4.72 -8.89
C PHE A 38 0.48 3.98 -7.83
N GLU A 39 0.22 4.34 -6.56
CA GLU A 39 0.85 3.72 -5.40
C GLU A 39 0.23 2.34 -5.13
N LEU A 40 1.03 1.29 -5.28
CA LEU A 40 0.63 -0.09 -5.08
C LEU A 40 0.87 -0.57 -3.64
N ASP A 41 1.91 -0.08 -2.97
CA ASP A 41 2.07 -0.34 -1.53
C ASP A 41 3.02 0.66 -0.88
N SER A 42 2.81 0.90 0.40
CA SER A 42 3.72 1.67 1.25
C SER A 42 3.80 1.06 2.64
N PHE A 43 5.02 0.77 3.09
CA PHE A 43 5.24 0.17 4.41
C PHE A 43 6.58 0.58 5.00
N MET A 44 6.65 0.53 6.34
CA MET A 44 7.92 0.67 7.05
C MET A 44 8.63 -0.67 7.13
N TYR A 45 9.94 -0.63 6.96
CA TYR A 45 10.82 -1.77 7.10
C TYR A 45 12.10 -1.34 7.81
N LYS A 46 12.49 -2.09 8.83
CA LYS A 46 13.75 -1.86 9.55
C LYS A 46 14.87 -2.57 8.81
N LEU A 47 15.72 -1.79 8.14
CA LEU A 47 16.89 -2.31 7.45
C LEU A 47 17.99 -2.58 8.48
N VAL A 48 18.64 -3.74 8.38
CA VAL A 48 19.87 -4.07 9.11
C VAL A 48 21.10 -3.76 8.26
N ASN A 49 22.26 -3.57 8.90
CA ASN A 49 23.52 -3.44 8.18
C ASN A 49 23.80 -4.72 7.36
N GLY A 50 24.17 -4.56 6.09
CA GLY A 50 24.41 -5.63 5.12
C GLY A 50 23.24 -5.87 4.16
N LYS A 51 23.07 -7.13 3.74
CA LYS A 51 22.06 -7.54 2.77
C LYS A 51 20.71 -7.77 3.45
N ASN A 52 19.68 -7.08 2.96
CA ASN A 52 18.29 -7.24 3.38
C ASN A 52 17.46 -7.78 2.22
N THR A 53 16.75 -8.89 2.41
CA THR A 53 15.80 -9.43 1.44
C THR A 53 14.39 -9.25 1.98
N ILE A 54 13.65 -8.33 1.37
CA ILE A 54 12.28 -7.99 1.76
C ILE A 54 11.31 -8.83 0.92
N VAL A 55 10.54 -9.68 1.60
CA VAL A 55 9.46 -10.50 1.02
C VAL A 55 8.14 -9.97 1.57
N ARG A 56 7.18 -9.70 0.68
CA ARG A 56 5.89 -9.14 1.06
C ARG A 56 4.77 -9.72 0.19
N SER A 57 3.69 -10.13 0.84
CA SER A 57 2.51 -10.67 0.17
C SER A 57 1.63 -9.55 -0.38
N SER A 58 0.94 -9.81 -1.49
CA SER A 58 -0.11 -8.91 -2.01
C SER A 58 -1.29 -8.76 -1.04
N MET A 59 -1.51 -9.75 -0.17
CA MET A 59 -2.56 -9.70 0.85
C MET A 59 -2.24 -8.72 1.98
N ASP A 60 -0.97 -8.38 2.17
CA ASP A 60 -0.51 -7.50 3.25
C ASP A 60 -0.39 -6.03 2.80
N MET A 61 -0.69 -5.74 1.53
CA MET A 61 -0.58 -4.41 0.94
C MET A 61 -1.57 -3.44 1.59
N GLN A 62 -1.10 -2.24 1.86
CA GLN A 62 -1.93 -1.22 2.48
C GLN A 62 -2.82 -0.53 1.44
N GLY A 63 -3.98 -0.04 1.88
CA GLY A 63 -4.93 0.67 1.02
C GLY A 63 -5.92 -0.23 0.29
N PHE A 64 -5.68 -1.55 0.22
CA PHE A 64 -6.63 -2.50 -0.37
C PHE A 64 -7.56 -3.12 0.68
N ILE A 65 -8.78 -3.41 0.25
CA ILE A 65 -9.83 -4.02 1.07
C ILE A 65 -10.28 -5.33 0.42
N PRO A 66 -10.46 -6.41 1.20
CA PRO A 66 -11.16 -7.60 0.72
C PRO A 66 -12.61 -7.30 0.32
N GLU A 67 -13.28 -8.27 -0.28
CA GLU A 67 -14.66 -8.07 -0.70
C GLU A 67 -15.62 -7.79 0.45
N TYR A 68 -16.63 -6.97 0.17
CA TYR A 68 -17.69 -6.67 1.12
C TYR A 68 -18.48 -7.94 1.44
N LEU A 69 -18.69 -8.18 2.74
CA LEU A 69 -19.65 -9.16 3.20
C LEU A 69 -21.06 -8.70 2.82
N SER A 70 -21.86 -9.61 2.26
CA SER A 70 -23.28 -9.34 2.00
C SER A 70 -24.02 -9.11 3.32
N THR A 71 -25.05 -8.27 3.31
CA THR A 71 -25.87 -7.97 4.50
C THR A 71 -26.41 -9.24 5.15
N ARG A 72 -26.75 -10.24 4.34
CA ARG A 72 -27.16 -11.57 4.82
C ARG A 72 -26.07 -12.23 5.66
N ARG A 73 -24.83 -12.27 5.17
CA ARG A 73 -23.70 -12.88 5.89
C ARG A 73 -23.37 -12.15 7.18
N VAL A 74 -23.49 -10.81 7.18
CA VAL A 74 -23.32 -10.00 8.39
C VAL A 74 -24.40 -10.36 9.42
N MET A 75 -25.66 -10.41 9.00
CA MET A 75 -26.77 -10.77 9.88
C MET A 75 -26.66 -12.20 10.43
N GLU A 76 -26.24 -13.16 9.60
CA GLU A 76 -25.97 -14.53 10.04
C GLU A 76 -24.82 -14.59 11.07
N SER A 77 -23.77 -13.76 10.93
CA SER A 77 -22.65 -13.72 11.88
C SER A 77 -22.99 -13.08 13.22
N GLU A 78 -23.86 -12.07 13.24
CA GLU A 78 -24.35 -11.42 14.47
C GLU A 78 -25.29 -12.33 15.27
N MET A 79 -25.93 -13.29 14.60
CA MET A 79 -26.80 -14.30 15.22
C MET A 79 -26.01 -15.50 15.76
N MET A 80 -24.70 -15.59 15.54
CA MET A 80 -23.89 -16.67 16.10
C MET A 80 -23.58 -16.39 17.58
N PRO A 81 -23.88 -17.32 18.51
CA PRO A 81 -23.68 -17.13 19.95
C PRO A 81 -22.20 -17.20 20.38
N SER A 82 -21.29 -17.45 19.43
CA SER A 82 -19.85 -17.49 19.65
C SER A 82 -19.29 -16.06 19.56
N GLY A 83 -18.42 -15.65 20.49
CA GLY A 83 -17.80 -14.31 20.52
C GLY A 83 -17.02 -13.88 19.26
N ASP A 84 -16.98 -14.71 18.22
CA ASP A 84 -16.45 -14.41 16.88
C ASP A 84 -17.30 -13.41 16.08
N GLY A 85 -18.62 -13.34 16.32
CA GLY A 85 -19.52 -12.45 15.56
C GLY A 85 -19.16 -10.97 15.73
N GLN A 86 -18.83 -10.55 16.95
CA GLN A 86 -18.43 -9.16 17.26
C GLN A 86 -17.08 -8.77 16.62
N THR A 87 -16.15 -9.73 16.55
CA THR A 87 -14.84 -9.53 15.91
C THR A 87 -15.00 -9.38 14.40
N MET A 88 -15.85 -10.19 13.77
CA MET A 88 -16.19 -10.08 12.34
C MET A 88 -16.80 -8.72 11.98
N VAL A 89 -17.64 -8.16 12.85
CA VAL A 89 -18.35 -6.89 12.59
C VAL A 89 -17.43 -5.69 12.78
N LYS A 90 -16.55 -5.72 13.78
CA LYS A 90 -15.49 -4.72 13.95
C LYS A 90 -14.55 -4.71 12.73
N ASP A 91 -14.13 -5.88 12.27
CA ASP A 91 -13.33 -6.05 11.07
C ASP A 91 -14.06 -5.56 9.81
N TRP A 92 -15.34 -5.89 9.68
CA TRP A 92 -16.19 -5.43 8.58
C TRP A 92 -16.31 -3.90 8.59
N TRP A 93 -16.53 -3.28 9.73
CA TRP A 93 -16.65 -1.81 9.87
C TRP A 93 -15.37 -1.10 9.38
N CYS A 94 -14.22 -1.66 9.75
CA CYS A 94 -12.89 -1.16 9.42
C CYS A 94 -12.52 -1.39 7.94
N LYS A 95 -12.88 -2.56 7.41
CA LYS A 95 -12.67 -2.93 6.01
C LYS A 95 -13.63 -2.15 5.11
N SER A 96 -14.87 -1.91 5.50
CA SER A 96 -15.95 -1.37 4.66
C SER A 96 -15.79 0.08 4.19
N ARG A 97 -15.15 0.97 4.96
CA ARG A 97 -15.32 2.42 4.74
C ARG A 97 -14.40 3.05 3.69
N ASN A 98 -13.11 2.74 3.67
CA ASN A 98 -12.12 3.57 2.96
C ASN A 98 -11.01 2.74 2.35
N GLY A 99 -11.02 2.47 1.06
CA GLY A 99 -9.90 1.76 0.41
C GLY A 99 -10.28 1.19 -0.95
N PHE A 100 -9.29 0.68 -1.65
CA PHE A 100 -9.48 0.16 -3.01
C PHE A 100 -9.83 -1.33 -2.97
N PRO A 101 -10.78 -1.81 -3.79
CA PRO A 101 -11.08 -3.24 -3.84
C PRO A 101 -9.84 -4.05 -4.23
N GLN A 102 -9.51 -5.09 -3.48
CA GLN A 102 -8.33 -5.91 -3.72
C GLN A 102 -8.34 -6.57 -5.12
N ARG A 103 -9.53 -6.91 -5.63
CA ARG A 103 -9.70 -7.44 -7.00
C ARG A 103 -9.34 -6.44 -8.11
N LEU A 104 -9.27 -5.15 -7.80
CA LEU A 104 -8.91 -4.09 -8.74
C LEU A 104 -7.46 -3.62 -8.52
N MET A 105 -6.68 -4.28 -7.65
CA MET A 105 -5.32 -3.85 -7.31
C MET A 105 -4.40 -3.67 -8.52
N LEU A 106 -4.63 -4.42 -9.59
CA LEU A 106 -3.88 -4.31 -10.84
C LEU A 106 -4.78 -3.83 -11.97
N PRO A 107 -4.23 -3.08 -12.95
CA PRO A 107 -4.92 -2.77 -14.18
C PRO A 107 -5.34 -4.05 -14.92
N LEU A 108 -6.45 -3.98 -15.65
CA LEU A 108 -7.01 -5.11 -16.38
C LEU A 108 -6.03 -5.74 -17.38
N GLY A 109 -5.13 -4.94 -17.96
CA GLY A 109 -4.19 -5.38 -18.98
C GLY A 109 -4.85 -5.59 -20.36
N THR A 110 -4.14 -6.29 -21.25
CA THR A 110 -4.65 -6.67 -22.58
C THR A 110 -4.42 -8.17 -22.82
N ILE A 111 -5.09 -8.73 -23.83
CA ILE A 111 -4.93 -10.16 -24.21
C ILE A 111 -3.46 -10.48 -24.57
N GLY A 112 -2.73 -9.51 -25.14
CA GLY A 112 -1.30 -9.64 -25.47
C GLY A 112 -0.34 -9.33 -24.31
N GLY A 113 -0.87 -9.05 -23.12
CA GLY A 113 -0.11 -8.48 -22.02
C GLY A 113 -0.03 -6.95 -22.11
N LEU A 114 0.04 -6.29 -20.96
CA LEU A 114 0.28 -4.85 -20.88
C LEU A 114 1.61 -4.64 -20.18
N ASP A 115 2.57 -4.10 -20.91
CA ASP A 115 3.89 -3.81 -20.37
C ASP A 115 3.81 -2.63 -19.39
N MET A 116 3.97 -2.96 -18.11
CA MET A 116 4.01 -2.01 -17.01
C MET A 116 5.41 -1.92 -16.40
N GLN A 117 5.70 -0.79 -15.78
CA GLN A 117 6.95 -0.54 -15.08
C GLN A 117 6.65 -0.39 -13.59
N MET A 118 7.31 -1.23 -12.79
CA MET A 118 7.23 -1.17 -11.33
C MET A 118 8.42 -0.38 -10.80
N TYR A 119 8.14 0.62 -9.97
CA TYR A 119 9.16 1.41 -9.28
C TYR A 119 9.13 1.09 -7.79
N VAL A 120 10.29 0.72 -7.25
CA VAL A 120 10.47 0.46 -5.83
C VAL A 120 11.41 1.51 -5.27
N ILE A 121 10.93 2.28 -4.30
CA ILE A 121 11.61 3.46 -3.78
C ILE A 121 11.77 3.28 -2.29
N VAL A 122 13.03 3.19 -1.87
CA VAL A 122 13.39 3.01 -0.46
C VAL A 122 13.93 4.34 0.05
N SER A 123 13.25 4.90 1.04
CA SER A 123 13.63 6.19 1.64
C SER A 123 13.83 6.04 3.14
N PRO A 124 14.89 6.61 3.73
CA PRO A 124 15.10 6.53 5.18
C PRO A 124 14.03 7.34 5.92
N VAL A 125 13.54 6.79 7.03
CA VAL A 125 12.73 7.53 7.99
C VAL A 125 13.67 8.49 8.72
N ARG A 126 13.49 9.80 8.53
CA ARG A 126 14.25 10.79 9.29
C ARG A 126 13.63 10.89 10.69
N THR A 127 14.43 10.64 11.73
CA THR A 127 14.02 10.79 13.12
C THR A 127 13.53 12.23 13.36
N GLY A 128 12.24 12.39 13.72
CA GLY A 128 11.56 13.69 13.85
C GLY A 128 10.49 13.99 12.79
N MET A 129 10.35 13.13 11.78
CA MET A 129 9.38 13.25 10.67
C MET A 129 8.27 12.19 10.72
N LEU A 130 8.12 11.45 11.81
CA LEU A 130 6.84 10.78 12.10
C LEU A 130 6.04 11.77 12.93
N LEU A 131 4.76 11.98 12.62
CA LEU A 131 3.88 12.74 13.51
C LEU A 131 4.03 12.13 14.91
N PRO A 132 4.63 12.83 15.89
CA PRO A 132 5.12 12.23 17.14
C PRO A 132 4.02 11.72 18.06
N THR A 133 2.76 11.83 17.62
CA THR A 133 1.54 11.49 18.35
C THR A 133 0.76 10.33 17.73
N LEU A 134 1.24 9.74 16.64
CA LEU A 134 0.51 8.70 15.91
C LEU A 134 1.04 7.30 16.25
N ASP A 135 0.35 6.64 17.17
CA ASP A 135 0.52 5.21 17.38
C ASP A 135 -0.01 4.46 16.15
N MET A 136 0.92 3.89 15.37
CA MET A 136 0.61 3.12 14.17
C MET A 136 -0.29 1.92 14.47
N THR A 137 -0.25 1.38 15.69
CA THR A 137 -1.15 0.29 16.11
C THR A 137 -2.56 0.80 16.31
N MET A 138 -2.75 1.93 16.99
CA MET A 138 -4.06 2.58 17.12
C MET A 138 -4.63 3.05 15.78
N MET A 139 -3.79 3.54 14.88
CA MET A 139 -4.18 3.97 13.53
C MET A 139 -4.60 2.80 12.64
N LYS A 140 -3.91 1.66 12.79
CA LYS A 140 -4.29 0.38 12.16
C LYS A 140 -5.62 -0.12 12.73
N ASP A 141 -5.78 -0.08 14.06
CA ASP A 141 -7.00 -0.51 14.75
C ASP A 141 -8.21 0.38 14.42
N ARG A 142 -7.99 1.67 14.17
CA ARG A 142 -9.02 2.64 13.78
C ARG A 142 -9.20 2.74 12.26
N CYS A 143 -8.44 1.98 11.48
CA CYS A 143 -8.46 2.00 10.01
C CYS A 143 -8.38 3.42 9.40
N ALA A 144 -7.66 4.31 10.09
CA ALA A 144 -7.56 5.72 9.75
C ALA A 144 -6.37 6.02 8.84
N CYS A 145 -5.35 5.15 8.85
CA CYS A 145 -4.16 5.28 8.02
C CYS A 145 -4.12 4.24 6.93
N ARG A 146 -4.61 4.62 5.75
CA ARG A 146 -4.35 3.92 4.49
C ARG A 146 -3.48 4.83 3.64
N TRP A 147 -2.48 4.26 2.97
CA TRP A 147 -1.42 4.93 2.15
C TRP A 147 -0.26 5.59 2.91
N SER A 148 0.70 6.09 2.13
CA SER A 148 1.96 6.69 2.56
C SER A 148 1.83 7.92 3.46
N SER A 149 0.67 8.59 3.48
CA SER A 149 0.42 9.87 4.19
C SER A 149 0.57 9.78 5.71
N CYS A 150 0.34 8.61 6.29
CA CYS A 150 0.49 8.40 7.73
C CYS A 150 1.86 7.91 8.16
N ILE A 151 2.55 7.25 7.24
CA ILE A 151 3.82 6.57 7.51
C ILE A 151 4.99 7.53 7.26
N SER A 152 4.78 8.53 6.41
CA SER A 152 5.81 9.45 6.00
C SER A 152 5.27 10.88 5.92
N THR A 153 6.08 11.84 6.32
CA THR A 153 5.85 13.28 6.07
C THR A 153 6.22 13.72 4.66
N MET A 154 6.70 12.81 3.80
CA MET A 154 6.88 13.14 2.40
C MET A 154 5.52 13.38 1.75
N PRO A 155 5.43 14.24 0.71
CA PRO A 155 4.17 14.50 0.03
C PRO A 155 3.59 13.21 -0.54
N LEU A 156 2.25 13.16 -0.62
CA LEU A 156 1.55 12.06 -1.27
C LEU A 156 2.02 11.96 -2.73
N GLY A 157 2.38 10.75 -3.17
CA GLY A 157 2.93 10.52 -4.50
C GLY A 157 4.44 10.77 -4.65
N TYR A 158 5.17 11.09 -3.57
CA TYR A 158 6.63 11.20 -3.62
C TYR A 158 7.28 9.92 -4.17
N PRO A 159 8.24 10.02 -5.11
CA PRO A 159 8.89 11.23 -5.64
C PRO A 159 8.32 11.74 -6.97
N PHE A 160 7.18 11.20 -7.42
CA PHE A 160 6.53 11.58 -8.69
C PHE A 160 5.67 12.85 -8.57
N ASP A 161 5.62 13.45 -7.37
CA ASP A 161 4.91 14.70 -7.11
C ASP A 161 5.48 15.90 -7.89
N ARG A 162 6.75 15.83 -8.35
CA ARG A 162 7.48 16.93 -8.98
C ARG A 162 7.96 16.59 -10.39
N PRO A 163 8.06 17.59 -11.30
CA PRO A 163 8.67 17.42 -12.62
C PRO A 163 10.19 17.26 -12.56
#